data_AF-A0A1C4V6B4-F1
#
_entry.id   AF-A0A1C4V6B4-F1
#
_cell.length_a   1.000
_cell.length_b   1.000
_cell.length_c   1.000
_cell.angle_alpha   90.00
_cell.angle_beta   90.00
_cell.angle_gamma   90.00
#
_symmetry.space_group_name_H-M   'P 1'
#
loop_
_entity.id
_entity.type
_entity.pdbx_description
1 polymer ?
#
loop_
_entity_poly.entity_id
_entity_poly.type
_entity_poly.pdbx_seq_one_letter_code
_entity_poly.pdbx_strand_id
1 'polypeptide(L)'
;MSRWWTETVAALGDAVPLPLAALLLLAGALLLALAWYFFPAWVPRRLPRLARPRLPRPRLPRLRLPRFRLPKLRLPRRRRRARPDVPAVPVPAPRSPEPATAAPADLADRLAAEGRYAEAVRERLREMVRLLVARQLVEPRPGLTVTELTAAVARVRPDVHPTLHTAGAIFSDLWYAQRPATAAHDHRMRDLAADLHRELAAEGSAR
;
A
#
# COMPACT_ATOMS: atom_id res chain seq x y z
N MET A 1 29.33 3.34 -16.44
CA MET A 1 29.47 4.15 -15.22
C MET A 1 30.52 5.21 -15.49
N SER A 2 30.14 6.48 -15.42
CA SER A 2 30.83 7.64 -16.02
C SER A 2 32.21 7.90 -15.42
N ARG A 3 33.25 7.96 -16.27
CA ARG A 3 34.64 8.38 -15.91
C ARG A 3 34.70 9.70 -15.14
N TRP A 4 33.74 10.59 -15.39
CA TRP A 4 33.58 11.84 -14.66
C TRP A 4 33.38 11.62 -13.14
N TRP A 5 32.68 10.56 -12.73
CA TRP A 5 32.46 10.24 -11.31
C TRP A 5 33.77 9.89 -10.59
N THR A 6 34.64 9.11 -11.25
CA THR A 6 35.92 8.70 -10.67
C THR A 6 36.92 9.86 -10.61
N GLU A 7 36.95 10.75 -11.60
CA GLU A 7 37.79 11.97 -11.55
C GLU A 7 37.33 12.92 -10.44
N THR A 8 36.02 13.09 -10.26
CA THR A 8 35.48 13.96 -9.22
C THR A 8 35.75 13.41 -7.81
N VAL A 9 35.66 12.08 -7.63
CA VAL A 9 35.97 11.42 -6.36
C VAL A 9 37.47 11.43 -6.06
N ALA A 10 38.33 11.24 -7.07
CA ALA A 10 39.78 11.30 -6.91
C ALA A 10 40.26 12.72 -6.53
N ALA A 11 39.76 13.75 -7.22
CA ALA A 11 40.07 15.14 -6.91
C ALA A 11 39.57 15.58 -5.52
N LEU A 12 38.44 15.02 -5.06
CA LEU A 12 37.89 15.29 -3.73
C LEU A 12 38.69 14.58 -2.62
N GLY A 13 39.29 13.42 -2.92
CA GLY A 13 40.19 12.69 -2.02
C GLY A 13 41.53 13.38 -1.79
N ASP A 14 42.10 14.01 -2.84
CA ASP A 14 43.35 14.76 -2.74
C ASP A 14 43.19 16.13 -2.04
N ALA A 15 42.00 16.73 -2.10
CA ALA A 15 41.71 18.04 -1.52
C ALA A 15 41.34 17.99 -0.02
N VAL A 16 40.92 16.83 0.49
CA VAL A 16 40.45 16.68 1.88
C VAL A 16 41.38 15.74 2.65
N PRO A 17 42.34 16.26 3.43
CA PRO A 17 43.19 15.40 4.23
C PRO A 17 42.32 14.57 5.21
N LEU A 18 42.65 13.28 5.37
CA LEU A 18 41.94 12.33 6.24
C LEU A 18 41.49 12.90 7.61
N PRO A 19 42.31 13.68 8.36
CA PRO A 19 41.86 14.30 9.61
C PRO A 19 40.72 15.31 9.44
N LEU A 20 40.67 16.02 8.31
CA LEU A 20 39.66 17.04 8.01
C LEU A 20 38.32 16.39 7.63
N ALA A 21 38.36 15.29 6.88
CA ALA A 21 37.17 14.46 6.64
C ALA A 21 36.59 13.90 7.95
N ALA A 22 37.45 13.42 8.85
CA ALA A 22 37.04 12.95 10.18
C ALA A 22 36.41 14.08 11.00
N LEU A 23 37.01 15.27 11.01
CA LEU A 23 36.46 16.46 11.69
C LEU A 23 35.10 16.88 11.12
N LEU A 24 34.92 16.88 9.79
CA LEU A 24 33.65 17.20 9.15
C LEU A 24 32.55 16.19 9.48
N LEU A 25 32.88 14.90 9.50
CA LEU A 25 31.95 13.84 9.92
C LEU A 25 31.59 14.00 11.40
N LEU A 26 32.56 14.28 12.26
CA LEU A 26 32.33 14.51 13.68
C LEU A 26 31.46 15.76 13.90
N ALA A 27 31.72 16.84 13.16
CA ALA A 27 30.91 18.05 13.20
C ALA A 27 29.48 17.81 12.70
N GLY A 28 29.30 17.05 11.61
CA GLY A 28 27.97 16.67 11.11
C GLY A 28 27.19 15.80 12.10
N ALA A 29 27.85 14.80 12.70
CA ALA A 29 27.27 13.95 13.74
C ALA A 29 26.92 14.76 15.00
N LEU A 30 27.79 15.67 15.42
CA LEU A 30 27.55 16.57 16.54
C LEU A 30 26.37 17.51 16.26
N LEU A 31 26.27 18.08 15.05
CA LEU A 31 25.14 18.91 14.64
C LEU A 31 23.83 18.13 14.61
N LEU A 32 23.84 16.87 14.15
CA LEU A 32 22.66 16.02 14.16
C LEU A 32 22.25 15.63 15.59
N ALA A 33 23.22 15.30 16.44
CA ALA A 33 23.00 15.01 17.85
C ALA A 33 22.50 16.24 18.60
N LEU A 34 23.07 17.43 18.36
CA LEU A 34 22.57 18.69 18.90
C LEU A 34 21.17 18.97 18.34
N ALA A 35 20.94 18.83 17.04
CA ALA A 35 19.63 19.04 16.44
C ALA A 35 18.59 18.11 17.06
N TRP A 36 18.94 16.86 17.35
CA TRP A 36 18.08 15.87 18.02
C TRP A 36 17.87 16.19 19.52
N TYR A 37 18.93 16.58 20.22
CA TYR A 37 18.94 16.85 21.65
C TYR A 37 18.32 18.21 22.02
N PHE A 38 18.52 19.23 21.18
CA PHE A 38 17.89 20.55 21.25
C PHE A 38 16.48 20.56 20.62
N PHE A 39 15.98 19.41 20.14
CA PHE A 39 14.58 19.20 19.78
C PHE A 39 13.72 18.57 20.91
N PRO A 40 13.63 19.11 22.14
CA PRO A 40 12.52 18.81 23.03
C PRO A 40 11.43 19.90 22.90
N ALA A 41 10.19 19.46 22.69
CA ALA A 41 8.94 20.17 23.05
C ALA A 41 8.21 21.13 22.07
N TRP A 42 8.41 21.09 20.74
CA TRP A 42 7.47 21.77 19.81
C TRP A 42 6.96 20.92 18.62
N VAL A 43 6.88 19.60 18.75
CA VAL A 43 6.02 18.80 17.86
C VAL A 43 4.70 18.54 18.59
N PRO A 44 3.67 19.40 18.42
CA PRO A 44 2.37 19.13 18.99
C PRO A 44 1.81 17.85 18.34
N ARG A 45 1.67 16.78 19.13
CA ARG A 45 0.99 15.53 18.73
C ARG A 45 -0.53 15.70 18.50
N ARG A 46 -1.02 16.94 18.42
CA ARG A 46 -2.38 17.30 18.00
C ARG A 46 -2.26 18.42 16.97
N LEU A 47 -2.40 18.09 15.69
CA LEU A 47 -2.61 19.10 14.66
C LEU A 47 -3.95 19.80 14.96
N PRO A 48 -3.97 21.10 15.30
CA PRO A 48 -5.22 21.85 15.35
C PRO A 48 -5.74 21.94 13.91
N ARG A 49 -7.03 21.63 13.71
CA ARG A 49 -7.69 21.88 12.43
C ARG A 49 -7.52 23.35 12.10
N LEU A 50 -6.77 23.67 11.03
CA LEU A 50 -6.63 25.04 10.57
C LEU A 50 -8.03 25.61 10.29
N ALA A 51 -8.50 26.47 11.18
CA ALA A 51 -9.65 27.32 10.92
C ALA A 51 -9.22 28.30 9.83
N ARG A 52 -9.87 28.20 8.67
CA ARG A 52 -9.65 29.12 7.55
C ARG A 52 -9.85 30.57 8.03
N PRO A 53 -8.92 31.51 7.78
CA PRO A 53 -9.11 32.89 8.13
C PRO A 53 -10.30 33.45 7.34
N ARG A 54 -11.29 33.99 8.05
CA ARG A 54 -12.46 34.64 7.44
C ARG A 54 -12.01 35.99 6.86
N LEU A 55 -11.78 36.02 5.54
CA LEU A 55 -11.60 37.28 4.81
C LEU A 55 -12.85 38.17 4.96
N PRO A 56 -12.69 39.49 5.14
CA PRO A 56 -13.80 40.43 5.25
C PRO A 56 -14.56 40.49 3.93
N ARG A 57 -15.87 40.19 4.00
CA ARG A 57 -16.75 40.20 2.83
C ARG A 57 -17.04 41.65 2.40
N PRO A 58 -16.85 42.02 1.12
CA PRO A 58 -17.30 43.31 0.62
C PRO A 58 -18.83 43.40 0.68
N ARG A 59 -19.34 44.52 1.19
CA ARG A 59 -20.76 44.80 1.34
C ARG A 59 -21.38 45.08 -0.04
N LEU A 60 -22.03 44.08 -0.62
CA LEU A 60 -22.91 44.28 -1.77
C LEU A 60 -24.26 44.87 -1.32
N PRO A 61 -24.86 45.81 -2.07
CA PRO A 61 -26.14 46.42 -1.74
C PRO A 61 -27.26 45.37 -1.70
N ARG A 62 -28.13 45.50 -0.69
CA ARG A 62 -29.16 44.51 -0.34
C ARG A 62 -30.27 44.48 -1.40
N LEU A 63 -30.18 43.54 -2.34
CA LEU A 63 -31.32 43.14 -3.15
C LEU A 63 -32.29 42.32 -2.28
N ARG A 64 -33.47 42.90 -2.03
CA ARG A 64 -34.58 42.30 -1.30
C ARG A 64 -35.20 41.19 -2.15
N LEU A 65 -34.74 39.96 -1.97
CA LEU A 65 -35.38 38.77 -2.53
C LEU A 65 -36.57 38.34 -1.65
N PRO A 66 -37.76 38.07 -2.23
CA PRO A 66 -38.94 37.65 -1.48
C PRO A 66 -38.72 36.28 -0.82
N ARG A 67 -39.17 36.15 0.43
CA ARG A 67 -39.05 34.93 1.25
C ARG A 67 -39.97 33.83 0.74
N PHE A 68 -39.43 32.83 0.05
CA PHE A 68 -40.11 31.55 -0.15
C PHE A 68 -39.86 30.64 1.06
N ARG A 69 -40.95 30.24 1.75
CA ARG A 69 -40.92 29.27 2.84
C ARG A 69 -40.62 27.87 2.27
N LEU A 70 -39.43 27.35 2.53
CA LEU A 70 -39.14 25.93 2.28
C LEU A 70 -39.71 25.07 3.43
N PRO A 71 -40.50 24.03 3.14
CA PRO A 71 -41.01 23.12 4.16
C PRO A 71 -39.88 22.24 4.72
N LYS A 72 -39.94 21.93 6.02
CA LYS A 72 -38.94 21.14 6.74
C LYS A 72 -39.00 19.67 6.27
N LEU A 73 -38.04 19.25 5.42
CA LEU A 73 -37.82 17.83 5.14
C LEU A 73 -37.23 17.15 6.39
N ARG A 74 -38.07 16.38 7.09
CA ARG A 74 -37.64 15.44 8.14
C ARG A 74 -37.01 14.23 7.46
N LEU A 75 -35.70 14.06 7.61
CA LEU A 75 -34.98 12.84 7.20
C LEU A 75 -35.36 11.67 8.14
N PRO A 76 -35.97 10.58 7.63
CA PRO A 76 -36.36 9.45 8.46
C PRO A 76 -35.16 8.54 8.77
N ARG A 77 -35.11 8.05 10.02
CA ARG A 77 -34.20 7.00 10.49
C ARG A 77 -34.42 5.71 9.68
N ARG A 78 -33.34 5.17 9.12
CA ARG A 78 -33.31 3.94 8.32
C ARG A 78 -33.63 2.72 9.20
N ARG A 79 -34.90 2.35 9.30
CA ARG A 79 -35.34 1.04 9.80
C ARG A 79 -35.04 -0.02 8.72
N ARG A 80 -34.37 -1.10 9.14
CA ARG A 80 -34.13 -2.32 8.37
C ARG A 80 -35.49 -2.94 7.99
N ARG A 81 -35.75 -3.18 6.71
CA ARG A 81 -36.99 -3.79 6.21
C ARG A 81 -36.66 -5.08 5.44
N ALA A 82 -37.46 -6.11 5.68
CA ALA A 82 -37.32 -7.47 5.15
C ALA A 82 -37.48 -7.54 3.62
N ARG A 83 -36.90 -8.60 3.05
CA ARG A 83 -36.81 -8.95 1.62
C ARG A 83 -38.22 -9.22 1.03
N PRO A 84 -38.59 -8.67 -0.15
CA PRO A 84 -39.83 -9.03 -0.82
C PRO A 84 -39.67 -10.30 -1.68
N ASP A 85 -40.74 -11.08 -1.78
CA ASP A 85 -40.91 -12.16 -2.77
C ASP A 85 -40.89 -11.60 -4.19
N VAL A 86 -40.09 -12.21 -5.05
CA VAL A 86 -39.95 -11.83 -6.47
C VAL A 86 -40.78 -12.82 -7.30
N PRO A 87 -41.72 -12.35 -8.15
CA PRO A 87 -42.50 -13.23 -9.02
C PRO A 87 -41.63 -13.87 -10.11
N ALA A 88 -41.92 -15.15 -10.41
CA ALA A 88 -41.18 -15.97 -11.35
C ALA A 88 -41.22 -15.39 -12.78
N VAL A 89 -40.04 -15.18 -13.36
CA VAL A 89 -39.85 -14.79 -14.75
C VAL A 89 -39.89 -16.05 -15.64
N PRO A 90 -40.57 -16.04 -16.81
CA PRO A 90 -40.58 -17.19 -17.71
C PRO A 90 -39.18 -17.45 -18.27
N VAL A 91 -38.71 -18.70 -18.16
CA VAL A 91 -37.41 -19.16 -18.66
C VAL A 91 -37.45 -19.26 -20.19
N PRO A 92 -36.58 -18.56 -20.95
CA PRO A 92 -36.39 -18.83 -22.37
C PRO A 92 -35.48 -20.05 -22.57
N ALA A 93 -35.72 -20.77 -23.67
CA ALA A 93 -35.04 -21.99 -24.10
C ALA A 93 -33.48 -21.91 -24.13
N PRO A 94 -32.77 -23.05 -24.11
CA PRO A 94 -31.32 -23.10 -23.93
C PRO A 94 -30.60 -22.36 -25.06
N ARG A 95 -29.91 -21.26 -24.71
CA ARG A 95 -28.93 -20.63 -25.59
C ARG A 95 -27.58 -21.31 -25.39
N SER A 96 -26.95 -21.70 -26.49
CA SER A 96 -25.60 -22.27 -26.60
C SER A 96 -24.54 -21.45 -25.83
N PRO A 97 -23.41 -22.05 -25.42
CA PRO A 97 -22.47 -21.41 -24.49
C PRO A 97 -21.82 -20.17 -25.10
N GLU A 98 -22.25 -19.00 -24.63
CA GLU A 98 -21.59 -17.72 -24.84
C GLU A 98 -20.42 -17.61 -23.85
N PRO A 99 -19.24 -17.11 -24.25
CA PRO A 99 -18.02 -17.23 -23.46
C PRO A 99 -18.13 -16.47 -22.13
N ALA A 100 -17.55 -17.08 -21.10
CA ALA A 100 -17.59 -16.65 -19.72
C ALA A 100 -17.47 -15.13 -19.57
N THR A 101 -18.55 -14.49 -19.11
CA THR A 101 -18.51 -13.16 -18.50
C THR A 101 -17.36 -13.14 -17.51
N ALA A 102 -16.30 -12.39 -17.84
CA ALA A 102 -15.12 -12.27 -17.02
C ALA A 102 -15.55 -11.87 -15.59
N ALA A 103 -15.26 -12.73 -14.62
CA ALA A 103 -15.31 -12.35 -13.22
C ALA A 103 -14.52 -11.04 -13.05
N PRO A 104 -14.93 -10.13 -12.14
CA PRO A 104 -14.19 -8.89 -11.93
C PRO A 104 -12.72 -9.25 -11.66
N ALA A 105 -11.85 -8.88 -12.60
CA ALA A 105 -10.42 -9.16 -12.50
C ALA A 105 -9.92 -8.65 -11.15
N ASP A 106 -9.06 -9.42 -10.49
CA ASP A 106 -8.48 -9.00 -9.22
C ASP A 106 -7.83 -7.60 -9.39
N LEU A 107 -7.82 -6.79 -8.33
CA LEU A 107 -7.25 -5.44 -8.38
C LEU A 107 -5.82 -5.46 -8.94
N ALA A 108 -5.02 -6.47 -8.57
CA ALA A 108 -3.68 -6.63 -9.10
C ALA A 108 -3.68 -6.90 -10.62
N ASP A 109 -4.62 -7.70 -11.12
CA ASP A 109 -4.73 -8.00 -12.56
C ASP A 109 -5.14 -6.75 -13.36
N ARG A 110 -6.03 -5.91 -12.83
CA ARG A 110 -6.37 -4.63 -13.46
C ARG A 110 -5.16 -3.69 -13.53
N LEU A 111 -4.41 -3.58 -12.42
CA LEU A 111 -3.19 -2.77 -12.38
C LEU A 111 -2.13 -3.28 -13.38
N ALA A 112 -1.96 -4.59 -13.49
CA ALA A 112 -1.03 -5.19 -14.44
C ALA A 112 -1.45 -4.92 -15.90
N ALA A 113 -2.75 -4.98 -16.20
CA ALA A 113 -3.30 -4.64 -17.52
C ALA A 113 -3.09 -3.16 -17.89
N GLU A 114 -3.06 -2.26 -16.90
CA GLU A 114 -2.72 -0.84 -17.06
C GLU A 114 -1.20 -0.59 -17.18
N GLY A 115 -0.36 -1.63 -17.11
CA GLY A 115 1.11 -1.50 -17.10
C GLY A 115 1.68 -1.04 -15.75
N ARG A 116 0.85 -0.99 -14.70
CA ARG A 116 1.21 -0.52 -13.35
C ARG A 116 1.73 -1.67 -12.50
N TYR A 117 2.85 -2.24 -12.94
CA TYR A 117 3.39 -3.48 -12.39
C TYR A 117 3.85 -3.35 -10.93
N ALA A 118 4.36 -2.18 -10.50
CA ALA A 118 4.77 -1.98 -9.11
C ALA A 118 3.57 -2.08 -8.15
N GLU A 119 2.46 -1.42 -8.50
CA GLU A 119 1.23 -1.50 -7.72
C GLU A 119 0.59 -2.88 -7.80
N ALA A 120 0.61 -3.54 -8.96
CA ALA A 120 0.12 -4.91 -9.10
C ALA A 120 0.85 -5.88 -8.16
N VAL A 121 2.19 -5.84 -8.15
CA VAL A 121 3.03 -6.64 -7.23
C VAL A 121 2.68 -6.37 -5.77
N ARG A 122 2.49 -5.11 -5.39
CA ARG A 122 2.11 -4.73 -4.02
C ARG A 122 0.75 -5.29 -3.62
N GLU A 123 -0.25 -5.22 -4.51
CA GLU A 123 -1.57 -5.78 -4.23
C GLU A 123 -1.55 -7.31 -4.14
N ARG A 124 -0.78 -8.00 -4.99
CA ARG A 124 -0.57 -9.47 -4.85
C ARG A 124 0.07 -9.84 -3.53
N LEU A 125 1.10 -9.11 -3.10
CA LEU A 125 1.71 -9.35 -1.79
C LEU A 125 0.70 -9.13 -0.66
N ARG A 126 -0.11 -8.06 -0.74
CA ARG A 126 -1.18 -7.81 0.21
C ARG A 126 -2.21 -8.94 0.24
N GLU A 127 -2.44 -9.63 -0.87
CA GLU A 127 -3.29 -10.83 -0.93
C GLU A 127 -2.69 -12.04 -0.29
N MET A 128 -1.40 -12.30 -0.55
CA MET A 128 -0.66 -13.36 0.14
C MET A 128 -0.69 -13.16 1.65
N VAL A 129 -0.48 -11.93 2.13
CA VAL A 129 -0.59 -11.61 3.57
C VAL A 129 -2.02 -11.82 4.08
N ARG A 130 -3.06 -11.37 3.35
CA ARG A 130 -4.47 -11.61 3.73
C ARG A 130 -4.77 -13.11 3.85
N LEU A 131 -4.24 -13.93 2.95
CA LEU A 131 -4.39 -15.38 2.98
C LEU A 131 -3.76 -15.99 4.24
N LEU A 132 -2.54 -15.58 4.56
CA LEU A 132 -1.81 -16.05 5.75
C LEU A 132 -2.55 -15.69 7.06
N VAL A 133 -3.06 -14.45 7.14
CA VAL A 133 -3.88 -13.99 8.27
C VAL A 133 -5.19 -14.76 8.35
N ALA A 134 -5.87 -14.98 7.22
CA ALA A 134 -7.11 -15.77 7.18
C ALA A 134 -6.90 -17.21 7.65
N ARG A 135 -5.71 -17.79 7.39
CA ARG A 135 -5.29 -19.10 7.89
C ARG A 135 -4.68 -19.07 9.30
N GLN A 136 -4.72 -17.93 10.00
CA GLN A 136 -4.20 -17.75 11.36
C GLN A 136 -2.72 -18.12 11.51
N LEU A 137 -1.93 -18.02 10.43
CA LEU A 137 -0.49 -18.29 10.46
C LEU A 137 0.31 -17.09 10.98
N VAL A 138 -0.29 -15.90 10.96
CA VAL A 138 0.32 -14.65 11.41
C VAL A 138 -0.75 -13.79 12.06
N GLU A 139 -0.39 -13.19 13.20
CA GLU A 139 -1.22 -12.17 13.85
C GLU A 139 -0.96 -10.80 13.23
N PRO A 140 -1.97 -10.11 12.67
CA PRO A 140 -1.79 -8.79 12.08
C PRO A 140 -1.47 -7.76 13.17
N ARG A 141 -0.27 -7.17 13.11
CA ARG A 141 0.15 -6.08 14.00
C ARG A 141 0.52 -4.83 13.19
N PRO A 142 0.18 -3.62 13.68
CA PRO A 142 0.65 -2.38 13.06
C PRO A 142 2.18 -2.37 12.98
N GLY A 143 2.73 -2.02 11.81
CA GLY A 143 4.17 -1.95 11.60
C GLY A 143 4.86 -3.28 11.28
N LEU A 144 4.12 -4.39 11.15
CA LEU A 144 4.70 -5.67 10.75
C LEU A 144 5.34 -5.58 9.36
N THR A 145 6.64 -5.85 9.28
CA THR A 145 7.36 -5.89 8.02
C THR A 145 7.18 -7.22 7.30
N VAL A 146 7.42 -7.25 5.98
CA VAL A 146 7.36 -8.48 5.18
C VAL A 146 8.37 -9.50 5.67
N THR A 147 9.58 -9.07 6.05
CA THR A 147 10.64 -9.94 6.57
C THR A 147 10.24 -10.58 7.90
N GLU A 148 9.68 -9.80 8.83
CA GLU A 148 9.19 -10.32 10.12
C GLU A 148 8.01 -11.28 9.92
N LEU A 149 7.11 -10.97 9.00
CA LEU A 149 6.02 -11.86 8.61
C LEU A 149 6.55 -13.18 8.06
N THR A 150 7.49 -13.15 7.13
CA THR A 150 8.11 -14.34 6.54
C THR A 150 8.80 -15.19 7.61
N ALA A 151 9.57 -14.56 8.51
CA ALA A 151 10.22 -15.26 9.62
C ALA A 151 9.20 -15.86 10.62
N ALA A 152 8.07 -15.18 10.86
CA ALA A 152 7.01 -15.69 11.70
C ALA A 152 6.29 -16.90 11.09
N VAL A 153 5.95 -16.82 9.80
CA VAL A 153 5.34 -17.94 9.07
C VAL A 153 6.30 -19.13 9.05
N ALA A 154 7.59 -18.92 8.79
CA ALA A 154 8.58 -19.99 8.70
C ALA A 154 8.70 -20.85 9.97
N ARG A 155 8.43 -20.27 11.15
CA ARG A 155 8.42 -21.03 12.42
C ARG A 155 7.27 -22.03 12.50
N VAL A 156 6.17 -21.76 11.83
CA VAL A 156 4.96 -22.61 11.84
C VAL A 156 4.87 -23.44 10.56
N ARG A 157 5.38 -22.91 9.44
CA ARG A 157 5.32 -23.45 8.07
C ARG A 157 6.66 -23.24 7.36
N PRO A 158 7.67 -24.09 7.61
CA PRO A 158 8.99 -23.96 6.99
C PRO A 158 8.94 -24.02 5.46
N ASP A 159 8.08 -24.86 4.89
CA ASP A 159 7.97 -25.07 3.44
C ASP A 159 7.51 -23.82 2.67
N VAL A 160 6.77 -22.94 3.35
CA VAL A 160 6.25 -21.69 2.77
C VAL A 160 7.32 -20.58 2.72
N HIS A 161 8.39 -20.74 3.50
CA HIS A 161 9.43 -19.72 3.65
C HIS A 161 10.09 -19.30 2.32
N PRO A 162 10.55 -20.22 1.43
CA PRO A 162 11.18 -19.84 0.18
C PRO A 162 10.28 -18.97 -0.72
N THR A 163 9.00 -19.32 -0.79
CA THR A 163 7.98 -18.63 -1.58
C THR A 163 7.76 -17.20 -1.06
N LEU A 164 7.56 -17.04 0.26
CA LEU A 164 7.40 -15.72 0.87
C LEU A 164 8.68 -14.87 0.86
N HIS A 165 9.84 -15.51 1.03
CA HIS A 165 11.12 -14.82 0.95
C HIS A 165 11.35 -14.24 -0.45
N THR A 166 11.09 -15.03 -1.49
CA THR A 166 11.20 -14.56 -2.89
C THR A 166 10.23 -13.43 -3.19
N ALA A 167 8.97 -13.54 -2.74
CA ALA A 167 7.98 -12.49 -2.92
C ALA A 167 8.38 -11.18 -2.21
N GLY A 168 8.91 -11.30 -0.98
CA GLY A 168 9.42 -10.16 -0.21
C GLY A 168 10.64 -9.50 -0.85
N ALA A 169 11.54 -10.27 -1.45
CA ALA A 169 12.69 -9.76 -2.18
C ALA A 169 12.27 -8.95 -3.41
N ILE A 170 11.36 -9.49 -4.24
CA ILE A 170 10.80 -8.77 -5.39
C ILE A 170 10.16 -7.45 -4.95
N PHE A 171 9.32 -7.48 -3.92
CA PHE A 171 8.70 -6.27 -3.39
C PHE A 171 9.73 -5.25 -2.90
N SER A 172 10.76 -5.70 -2.19
CA SER A 172 11.81 -4.83 -1.66
C SER A 172 12.63 -4.17 -2.77
N ASP A 173 12.94 -4.93 -3.82
CA ASP A 173 13.64 -4.43 -5.00
C ASP A 173 12.85 -3.33 -5.71
N LEU A 174 11.54 -3.52 -5.87
CA LEU A 174 10.69 -2.53 -6.54
C LEU A 174 10.41 -1.30 -5.68
N TRP A 175 10.15 -1.47 -4.38
CA TRP A 175 9.62 -0.41 -3.51
C TRP A 175 10.67 0.35 -2.71
N TYR A 176 11.76 -0.31 -2.34
CA TYR A 176 12.83 0.30 -1.55
C TYR A 176 14.08 0.55 -2.38
N ALA A 177 14.44 -0.37 -3.27
CA ALA A 177 15.57 -0.17 -4.18
C ALA A 177 15.17 0.59 -5.46
N GLN A 178 13.90 0.98 -5.63
CA GLN A 178 13.37 1.78 -6.73
C GLN A 178 13.72 1.20 -8.12
N ARG A 179 13.81 -0.13 -8.22
CA ARG A 179 14.06 -0.79 -9.51
C ARG A 179 12.81 -0.69 -10.40
N PRO A 180 12.98 -0.53 -11.72
CA PRO A 180 11.84 -0.45 -12.63
C PRO A 180 11.04 -1.76 -12.61
N ALA A 181 9.74 -1.65 -12.34
CA ALA A 181 8.84 -2.79 -12.37
C ALA A 181 8.57 -3.22 -13.82
N THR A 182 8.49 -4.53 -14.04
CA THR A 182 8.27 -5.12 -15.37
C THR A 182 7.18 -6.17 -15.29
N ALA A 183 6.61 -6.54 -16.44
CA ALA A 183 5.63 -7.63 -16.54
C ALA A 183 6.16 -8.95 -15.96
N ALA A 184 7.47 -9.22 -16.09
CA ALA A 184 8.09 -10.42 -15.52
C ALA A 184 8.00 -10.47 -13.99
N HIS A 185 8.08 -9.32 -13.31
CA HIS A 185 7.90 -9.25 -11.86
C HIS A 185 6.44 -9.55 -11.46
N ASP A 186 5.45 -9.03 -12.19
CA ASP A 186 4.03 -9.34 -11.94
C ASP A 186 3.74 -10.84 -12.17
N HIS A 187 4.22 -11.41 -13.29
CA HIS A 187 4.08 -12.83 -13.56
C HIS A 187 4.71 -13.69 -12.46
N ARG A 188 5.95 -13.38 -12.06
CA ARG A 188 6.61 -14.11 -10.98
C ARG A 188 5.86 -14.01 -9.66
N MET A 189 5.32 -12.85 -9.32
CA MET A 189 4.49 -12.68 -8.12
C MET A 189 3.17 -13.44 -8.18
N ARG A 190 2.57 -13.57 -9.38
CA ARG A 190 1.37 -14.38 -9.60
C ARG A 190 1.68 -15.87 -9.37
N ASP A 191 2.81 -16.36 -9.89
CA ASP A 191 3.26 -17.74 -9.68
C ASP A 191 3.49 -18.02 -8.19
N LEU A 192 4.22 -17.14 -7.50
CA LEU A 192 4.47 -17.27 -6.05
C LEU A 192 3.17 -17.27 -5.22
N ALA A 193 2.18 -16.47 -5.62
CA ALA A 193 0.88 -16.47 -4.95
C ALA A 193 0.11 -17.79 -5.18
N ALA A 194 0.24 -18.40 -6.36
CA ALA A 194 -0.33 -19.71 -6.65
C ALA A 194 0.41 -20.83 -5.91
N ASP A 195 1.74 -20.78 -5.85
CA ASP A 195 2.59 -21.70 -5.09
C ASP A 195 2.20 -21.69 -3.60
N LEU A 196 2.06 -20.49 -3.02
CA LEU A 196 1.60 -20.31 -1.64
C LEU A 196 0.22 -20.94 -1.41
N HIS A 197 -0.71 -20.78 -2.34
CA HIS A 197 -2.03 -21.41 -2.21
C HIS A 197 -1.94 -22.94 -2.21
N ARG A 198 -1.08 -23.51 -3.07
CA ARG A 198 -0.88 -24.96 -3.16
C ARG A 198 -0.21 -25.53 -1.92
N GLU A 199 0.86 -24.90 -1.44
CA GLU A 199 1.59 -25.28 -0.21
C GLU A 199 0.64 -25.29 1.00
N LEU A 200 -0.22 -24.28 1.12
CA LEU A 200 -1.18 -24.20 2.22
C LEU A 200 -2.39 -25.14 2.06
N ALA A 201 -2.69 -25.61 0.85
CA ALA A 201 -3.79 -26.54 0.58
C ALA A 201 -3.37 -28.02 0.74
N ALA A 202 -2.14 -28.36 0.34
CA ALA A 202 -1.60 -29.72 0.41
C ALA A 202 -1.66 -30.30 1.83
N GLU A 203 -1.44 -29.47 2.85
CA GLU A 203 -1.41 -29.93 4.23
C GLU A 203 -2.82 -29.98 4.87
N GLY A 204 -3.77 -29.18 4.39
CA GLY A 204 -5.17 -29.27 4.80
C GLY A 204 -5.85 -30.57 4.37
N SER A 205 -5.25 -31.28 3.40
CA SER A 205 -5.70 -32.59 2.91
C SER A 205 -5.00 -33.77 3.61
N ALA A 206 -3.98 -33.50 4.43
CA ALA A 206 -3.18 -34.50 5.15
C ALA A 206 -3.60 -34.67 6.63
N ARG A 207 -4.74 -34.10 7.04
CA ARG A 207 -5.39 -34.29 8.34
C ARG A 207 -6.74 -34.98 8.14
#